data_AF-A0A9X1JVD4-F1
#
_entry.id   AF-A0A9X1JVD4-F1
#
_cell.length_a   1.000
_cell.length_b   1.000
_cell.length_c   1.000
_cell.angle_alpha   90.00
_cell.angle_beta   90.00
_cell.angle_gamma   90.00
#
_symmetry.space_group_name_H-M   'P 1'
#
loop_
_entity.id
_entity.type
_entity.pdbx_description
1 polymer ?
#
loop_
_entity_poly.entity_id
_entity_poly.type
_entity_poly.pdbx_seq_one_letter_code
_entity_poly.pdbx_strand_id
1 'polypeptide(L)'
;MKNCITPIFLVLFVFVFTACKNDIKKEQVQDDTATDSIYSNIDDVVEEDYEPGDEEIREFGIIETIEDGGYPFFVVTVNFVERNIKHDFNLNIEAIDMDMEELATLTDQWATIYYTADIENFLYDLQFKGESVFGEYAPEKTDPSWKKIIGVLSGAAEVTAGDLPDTVTVTSEEGTTLNFDIFIDAETVKANGNQVTAFYEVRGVNTITHLQPAED
;
A
#
# COMPACT_ATOMS: atom_id res chain seq x y z
N MET A 1 -55.72 9.65 1.57
CA MET A 1 -56.22 8.48 2.33
C MET A 1 -55.25 7.33 2.04
N LYS A 2 -54.51 6.71 2.96
CA LYS A 2 -54.50 6.67 4.44
C LYS A 2 -53.04 6.70 4.90
N ASN A 3 -52.81 7.45 5.97
CA ASN A 3 -51.62 7.38 6.82
C ASN A 3 -51.61 6.02 7.54
N CYS A 4 -50.43 5.44 7.79
CA CYS A 4 -50.28 4.48 8.88
C CYS A 4 -49.01 4.85 9.66
N ILE A 5 -49.22 5.19 10.92
CA ILE A 5 -48.27 5.79 11.86
C ILE A 5 -48.08 4.78 13.01
N THR A 6 -46.82 4.49 13.38
CA THR A 6 -46.30 4.03 14.71
C THR A 6 -46.71 2.65 15.27
N PRO A 7 -46.01 2.05 16.27
CA PRO A 7 -45.09 2.62 17.30
C PRO A 7 -43.70 1.94 17.44
N ILE A 8 -42.60 2.64 17.78
CA ILE A 8 -42.05 2.94 19.13
C ILE A 8 -42.18 1.80 20.15
N PHE A 9 -41.08 1.09 20.40
CA PHE A 9 -40.84 0.36 21.64
C PHE A 9 -39.51 0.82 22.25
N LEU A 10 -39.65 1.65 23.29
CA LEU A 10 -38.60 2.08 24.19
C LEU A 10 -38.46 1.00 25.28
N VAL A 11 -37.35 0.26 25.30
CA VAL A 11 -37.02 -0.64 26.42
C VAL A 11 -35.86 -0.03 27.19
N LEU A 12 -36.23 0.62 28.29
CA LEU A 12 -35.38 1.11 29.35
C LEU A 12 -34.99 -0.11 30.22
N PHE A 13 -33.72 -0.53 30.21
CA PHE A 13 -33.23 -1.54 31.16
C PHE A 13 -32.47 -0.85 32.28
N VAL A 14 -33.13 -0.69 33.42
CA VAL A 14 -32.56 -0.28 34.70
C VAL A 14 -32.58 -1.51 35.60
N PHE A 15 -31.42 -2.05 35.96
CA PHE A 15 -31.26 -2.89 37.17
C PHE A 15 -29.85 -2.64 37.75
N VAL A 16 -29.78 -1.75 38.75
CA VAL A 16 -29.62 -2.04 40.19
C VAL A 16 -28.16 -2.38 40.56
N PHE A 17 -27.47 -1.35 41.07
CA PHE A 17 -26.28 -1.47 41.91
C PHE A 17 -26.61 -2.29 43.15
N THR A 18 -25.94 -3.43 43.33
CA THR A 18 -25.84 -4.09 44.63
C THR A 18 -24.42 -3.91 45.13
N ALA A 19 -24.25 -2.96 46.04
CA ALA A 19 -23.02 -2.79 46.81
C ALA A 19 -22.92 -3.93 47.83
N CYS A 20 -21.91 -4.80 47.68
CA CYS A 20 -21.41 -5.64 48.77
C CYS A 20 -20.03 -5.14 49.15
N LYS A 21 -20.03 -4.24 50.14
CA LYS A 21 -18.87 -3.84 50.91
C LYS A 21 -18.72 -4.88 52.02
N ASN A 22 -17.65 -5.66 52.02
CA ASN A 22 -17.19 -6.38 53.20
C ASN A 22 -15.66 -6.42 53.20
N ASP A 23 -15.12 -5.78 54.23
CA ASP A 23 -13.71 -5.60 54.50
C ASP A 23 -13.28 -6.55 55.62
N ILE A 24 -12.01 -6.99 55.52
CA ILE A 24 -11.11 -7.54 56.55
C ILE A 24 -11.22 -9.04 56.88
N LYS A 25 -10.15 -9.78 56.55
CA LYS A 25 -9.13 -10.23 57.53
C LYS A 25 -7.79 -10.55 56.87
N LYS A 26 -6.74 -9.87 57.35
CA LYS A 26 -5.33 -10.22 57.18
C LYS A 26 -5.04 -11.50 57.94
N GLU A 27 -4.32 -12.42 57.31
CA GLU A 27 -3.52 -13.42 58.01
C GLU A 27 -2.16 -13.47 57.34
N GLN A 28 -1.13 -13.12 58.11
CA GLN A 28 0.27 -13.28 57.73
C GLN A 28 0.66 -14.74 57.94
N VAL A 29 1.28 -15.35 56.93
CA VAL A 29 2.21 -16.46 57.15
C VAL A 29 3.48 -16.12 56.38
N GLN A 30 4.52 -15.80 57.14
CA GLN A 30 5.91 -15.75 56.74
C GLN A 30 6.39 -17.21 56.64
N ASP A 31 6.87 -17.62 55.47
CA ASP A 31 7.71 -18.80 55.34
C ASP A 31 8.96 -18.39 54.55
N ASP A 32 10.07 -18.36 55.28
CA ASP A 32 11.42 -18.14 54.77
C ASP A 32 11.88 -19.43 54.08
N THR A 33 12.01 -19.41 52.76
CA THR A 33 13.03 -20.26 52.13
C THR A 33 13.59 -19.58 50.91
N ALA A 34 14.86 -19.21 51.01
CA ALA A 34 15.67 -18.69 49.93
C ALA A 34 15.76 -19.71 48.79
N THR A 35 15.32 -19.29 47.61
CA THR A 35 15.75 -19.84 46.33
C THR A 35 16.16 -18.68 45.44
N ASP A 36 17.38 -18.77 44.95
CA ASP A 36 18.12 -17.78 44.19
C ASP A 36 17.26 -16.93 43.25
N SER A 37 17.33 -15.62 43.46
CA SER A 37 16.99 -14.61 42.49
C SER A 37 17.92 -14.72 41.28
N ILE A 38 17.53 -15.49 40.28
CA ILE A 38 17.93 -15.26 38.90
C ILE A 38 16.76 -14.54 38.24
N TYR A 39 16.54 -13.29 38.63
CA TYR A 39 15.97 -12.31 37.71
C TYR A 39 17.09 -11.99 36.74
N SER A 40 17.19 -12.78 35.66
CA SER A 40 17.80 -12.25 34.45
C SER A 40 17.00 -11.01 34.10
N ASN A 41 17.67 -9.86 34.09
CA ASN A 41 17.21 -8.71 33.33
C ASN A 41 17.12 -9.20 31.88
N ILE A 42 15.95 -9.71 31.50
CA ILE A 42 15.51 -9.66 30.12
C ILE A 42 15.18 -8.17 30.01
N ASP A 43 16.10 -7.42 29.41
CA ASP A 43 15.73 -6.14 28.84
C ASP A 43 14.47 -6.42 28.03
N ASP A 44 13.33 -5.88 28.48
CA ASP A 44 12.16 -5.71 27.65
C ASP A 44 12.69 -4.92 26.44
N VAL A 45 12.96 -5.65 25.36
CA VAL A 45 13.02 -5.06 24.03
C VAL A 45 11.58 -4.65 23.77
N VAL A 46 11.24 -3.44 24.21
CA VAL A 46 10.05 -2.76 23.74
C VAL A 46 10.31 -2.58 22.25
N GLU A 47 9.72 -3.44 21.42
CA GLU A 47 9.60 -3.10 20.00
C GLU A 47 8.91 -1.75 19.95
N GLU A 48 9.61 -0.74 19.45
CA GLU A 48 8.99 0.56 19.24
C GLU A 48 7.89 0.34 18.19
N ASP A 49 6.63 0.44 18.63
CA ASP A 49 5.48 0.43 17.73
C ASP A 49 5.75 1.45 16.61
N TYR A 50 5.75 0.98 15.37
CA TYR A 50 5.95 1.83 14.20
C TYR A 50 4.93 2.97 14.21
N GLU A 51 5.41 4.21 14.21
CA GLU A 51 4.56 5.40 14.14
C GLU A 51 4.38 5.81 12.68
N PRO A 52 3.17 5.68 12.11
CA PRO A 52 2.94 6.00 10.71
C PRO A 52 3.07 7.50 10.44
N GLY A 53 3.58 7.85 9.26
CA GLY A 53 3.56 9.20 8.72
C GLY A 53 2.15 9.68 8.40
N ASP A 54 1.99 11.01 8.26
CA ASP A 54 0.69 11.67 8.06
C ASP A 54 -0.08 11.18 6.80
N GLU A 55 0.63 10.70 5.79
CA GLU A 55 0.08 10.24 4.51
C GLU A 55 -0.17 8.73 4.46
N GLU A 56 0.29 8.00 5.48
CA GLU A 56 0.18 6.55 5.52
C GLU A 56 -1.18 6.10 6.04
N ILE A 57 -1.74 5.12 5.35
CA ILE A 57 -2.93 4.42 5.74
C ILE A 57 -2.50 3.12 6.41
N ARG A 58 -3.06 2.85 7.59
CA ARG A 58 -2.83 1.62 8.35
C ARG A 58 -4.04 0.71 8.23
N GLU A 59 -3.85 -0.50 7.76
CA GLU A 59 -4.88 -1.54 7.71
C GLU A 59 -4.35 -2.90 8.18
N PHE A 60 -5.25 -3.82 8.53
CA PHE A 60 -4.91 -5.17 8.99
C PHE A 60 -5.58 -6.22 8.12
N GLY A 61 -4.82 -7.19 7.64
CA GLY A 61 -5.33 -8.20 6.71
C GLY A 61 -4.41 -9.42 6.60
N ILE A 62 -4.85 -10.40 5.81
CA ILE A 62 -4.05 -11.58 5.49
C ILE A 62 -3.29 -11.30 4.19
N ILE A 63 -1.97 -11.47 4.20
CA ILE A 63 -1.18 -11.47 2.97
C ILE A 63 -1.44 -12.80 2.26
N GLU A 64 -2.18 -12.76 1.16
CA GLU A 64 -2.62 -13.97 0.46
C GLU A 64 -1.61 -14.42 -0.59
N THR A 65 -1.03 -13.48 -1.34
CA THR A 65 -0.01 -13.76 -2.35
C THR A 65 1.04 -12.67 -2.37
N ILE A 66 2.28 -13.08 -2.69
CA ILE A 66 3.39 -12.19 -3.00
C ILE A 66 3.91 -12.62 -4.37
N GLU A 67 3.73 -11.77 -5.37
CA GLU A 67 4.19 -12.01 -6.73
C GLU A 67 5.47 -11.23 -7.01
N ASP A 68 6.43 -11.88 -7.67
CA ASP A 68 7.70 -11.27 -8.08
C ASP A 68 7.45 -10.32 -9.27
N GLY A 69 7.71 -9.03 -9.04
CA GLY A 69 7.64 -7.98 -10.06
C GLY A 69 8.96 -7.72 -10.79
N GLY A 70 10.02 -8.47 -10.43
CA GLY A 70 11.40 -8.18 -10.79
C GLY A 70 12.04 -7.24 -9.77
N TYR A 71 13.20 -7.62 -9.24
CA TYR A 71 13.90 -6.86 -8.20
C TYR A 71 14.05 -5.37 -8.56
N PRO A 72 13.72 -4.44 -7.63
CA PRO A 72 13.34 -4.66 -6.23
C PRO A 72 11.82 -4.76 -5.96
N PHE A 73 11.01 -5.00 -6.98
CA PHE A 73 9.56 -4.86 -6.90
C PHE A 73 8.80 -6.17 -6.66
N PHE A 74 7.74 -6.08 -5.87
CA PHE A 74 6.77 -7.14 -5.59
C PHE A 74 5.34 -6.60 -5.68
N VAL A 75 4.40 -7.48 -5.98
CA VAL A 75 2.96 -7.23 -5.82
C VAL A 75 2.45 -8.06 -4.65
N VAL A 76 1.96 -7.40 -3.61
CA VAL A 76 1.43 -8.04 -2.40
C VAL A 76 -0.09 -7.94 -2.44
N THR A 77 -0.77 -9.08 -2.49
CA THR A 77 -2.25 -9.12 -2.41
C THR A 77 -2.65 -9.34 -0.96
N VAL A 78 -3.44 -8.39 -0.42
CA VAL A 78 -3.98 -8.47 0.93
C VAL A 78 -5.48 -8.74 0.88
N ASN A 79 -5.92 -9.74 1.65
CA ASN A 79 -7.32 -10.05 1.87
C ASN A 79 -7.82 -9.40 3.18
N PHE A 80 -8.71 -8.42 3.04
CA PHE A 80 -9.38 -7.76 4.15
C PHE A 80 -10.69 -8.48 4.48
N VAL A 81 -10.57 -9.55 5.28
CA VAL A 81 -11.64 -10.53 5.55
C VAL A 81 -12.95 -9.88 6.00
N GLU A 82 -12.90 -8.92 6.92
CA GLU A 82 -14.11 -8.25 7.45
C GLU A 82 -14.90 -7.50 6.37
N ARG A 83 -14.19 -6.97 5.36
CA ARG A 83 -14.78 -6.20 4.26
C ARG A 83 -15.09 -7.07 3.04
N ASN A 84 -14.62 -8.33 3.02
CA ASN A 84 -14.73 -9.26 1.89
C ASN A 84 -14.21 -8.63 0.59
N ILE A 85 -13.04 -7.98 0.68
CA ILE A 85 -12.33 -7.38 -0.46
C ILE A 85 -10.86 -7.82 -0.45
N LYS A 86 -10.27 -7.83 -1.63
CA LYS A 86 -8.83 -8.04 -1.83
C LYS A 86 -8.27 -6.83 -2.56
N HIS A 87 -7.06 -6.44 -2.19
CA HIS A 87 -6.35 -5.36 -2.86
C HIS A 87 -4.91 -5.76 -3.12
N ASP A 88 -4.43 -5.37 -4.29
CA ASP A 88 -3.03 -5.51 -4.67
C ASP A 88 -2.30 -4.22 -4.30
N PHE A 89 -1.09 -4.39 -3.78
CA PHE A 89 -0.21 -3.31 -3.37
C PHE A 89 1.14 -3.48 -4.04
N ASN A 90 1.72 -2.36 -4.49
CA ASN A 90 3.10 -2.33 -4.93
C ASN A 90 4.01 -2.30 -3.71
N LEU A 91 5.10 -3.06 -3.76
CA LEU A 91 6.15 -3.03 -2.76
C LEU A 91 7.50 -2.90 -3.45
N ASN A 92 8.29 -1.92 -3.04
CA ASN A 92 9.73 -1.89 -3.29
C ASN A 92 10.41 -2.43 -2.03
N ILE A 93 11.04 -3.60 -2.09
CA ILE A 93 11.66 -4.24 -0.92
C ILE A 93 12.82 -3.41 -0.36
N GLU A 94 13.52 -2.65 -1.20
CA GLU A 94 14.61 -1.77 -0.74
C GLU A 94 14.10 -0.54 0.03
N ALA A 95 12.79 -0.26 0.00
CA ALA A 95 12.18 0.87 0.66
C ALA A 95 11.65 0.55 2.07
N ILE A 96 11.67 -0.72 2.49
CA ILE A 96 11.19 -1.16 3.80
C ILE A 96 12.28 -1.90 4.57
N ASP A 97 12.16 -1.94 5.90
CA ASP A 97 13.07 -2.69 6.78
C ASP A 97 12.64 -4.16 6.86
N MET A 98 12.75 -4.87 5.73
CA MET A 98 12.44 -6.28 5.59
C MET A 98 13.21 -6.83 4.39
N ASP A 99 13.73 -8.05 4.48
CA ASP A 99 14.36 -8.71 3.33
C ASP A 99 13.41 -9.65 2.57
N MET A 100 13.87 -10.18 1.43
CA MET A 100 13.06 -11.07 0.59
C MET A 100 12.73 -12.42 1.27
N GLU A 101 13.62 -12.92 2.13
CA GLU A 101 13.39 -14.18 2.84
C GLU A 101 12.29 -13.98 3.89
N GLU A 102 12.38 -12.89 4.66
CA GLU A 102 11.37 -12.48 5.63
C GLU A 102 10.01 -12.24 4.95
N LEU A 103 9.97 -11.45 3.87
CA LEU A 103 8.76 -11.17 3.11
C LEU A 103 8.09 -12.48 2.64
N ALA A 104 8.86 -13.42 2.10
CA ALA A 104 8.33 -14.68 1.60
C ALA A 104 7.63 -15.53 2.69
N THR A 105 8.02 -15.38 3.96
CA THR A 105 7.36 -16.09 5.07
C THR A 105 5.97 -15.55 5.40
N LEU A 106 5.62 -14.35 4.92
CA LEU A 106 4.34 -13.70 5.25
C LEU A 106 3.15 -14.22 4.45
N THR A 107 3.36 -15.09 3.46
CA THR A 107 2.24 -15.69 2.73
C THR A 107 1.33 -16.47 3.69
N ASP A 108 0.02 -16.24 3.55
CA ASP A 108 -1.05 -16.73 4.42
C ASP A 108 -0.97 -16.25 5.89
N GLN A 109 -0.11 -15.28 6.21
CA GLN A 109 0.00 -14.68 7.54
C GLN A 109 -0.82 -13.40 7.67
N TRP A 110 -1.22 -13.09 8.90
CA TRP A 110 -1.81 -11.79 9.23
C TRP A 110 -0.70 -10.74 9.39
N ALA A 111 -0.95 -9.55 8.87
CA ALA A 111 -0.05 -8.42 9.04
C ALA A 111 -0.84 -7.10 9.11
N THR A 112 -0.26 -6.14 9.82
CA THR A 112 -0.61 -4.73 9.66
C THR A 112 0.20 -4.18 8.49
N ILE A 113 -0.50 -3.59 7.51
CA ILE A 113 0.09 -2.94 6.35
C ILE A 113 -0.03 -1.44 6.50
N TYR A 114 1.07 -0.74 6.25
CA TYR A 114 1.15 0.70 6.13
C TYR A 114 1.47 1.03 4.67
N TYR A 115 0.69 1.94 4.08
CA TYR A 115 0.81 2.25 2.66
C TYR A 115 0.37 3.67 2.33
N THR A 116 0.89 4.24 1.25
CA THR A 116 0.34 5.44 0.62
C THR A 116 -0.64 5.07 -0.48
N ALA A 117 -1.65 5.91 -0.69
CA ALA A 117 -2.62 5.75 -1.76
C ALA A 117 -2.61 6.97 -2.68
N ASP A 118 -2.11 6.77 -3.90
CA ASP A 118 -1.88 7.83 -4.87
C ASP A 118 -2.73 7.63 -6.13
N ILE A 119 -2.86 8.70 -6.91
CA ILE A 119 -3.47 8.66 -8.24
C ILE A 119 -2.40 9.00 -9.27
N GLU A 120 -2.13 8.09 -10.20
CA GLU A 120 -1.10 8.27 -11.22
C GLU A 120 -1.68 8.20 -12.63
N ASN A 121 -0.91 8.69 -13.60
CA ASN A 121 -1.16 8.40 -15.00
C ASN A 121 -0.32 7.20 -15.41
N PHE A 122 -0.98 6.11 -15.79
CA PHE A 122 -0.29 4.91 -16.26
C PHE A 122 -0.20 4.90 -17.79
N LEU A 123 1.02 4.87 -18.31
CA LEU A 123 1.29 4.96 -19.75
C LEU A 123 1.24 3.56 -20.39
N TYR A 124 0.28 3.35 -21.29
CA TYR A 124 0.21 2.11 -22.06
C TYR A 124 1.05 2.15 -23.32
N ASP A 125 1.01 3.28 -24.04
CA ASP A 125 1.79 3.44 -25.25
C ASP A 125 2.23 4.90 -25.44
N LEU A 126 3.46 5.06 -25.91
CA LEU A 126 4.03 6.32 -26.31
C LEU A 126 4.36 6.25 -27.80
N GLN A 127 3.79 7.15 -28.60
CA GLN A 127 4.04 7.18 -30.03
C GLN A 127 4.84 8.39 -30.48
N PHE A 128 5.85 8.12 -31.30
CA PHE A 128 6.61 9.13 -32.04
C PHE A 128 6.42 8.89 -33.54
N LYS A 129 5.99 9.94 -34.26
CA LYS A 129 5.68 9.87 -35.71
C LYS A 129 4.67 8.78 -36.09
N GLY A 130 3.76 8.44 -35.17
CA GLY A 130 2.70 7.44 -35.38
C GLY A 130 3.14 6.00 -35.12
N GLU A 131 4.41 5.77 -34.80
CA GLU A 131 4.96 4.47 -34.42
C GLU A 131 5.12 4.40 -32.90
N SER A 132 4.90 3.22 -32.31
CA SER A 132 5.13 3.02 -30.88
C SER A 132 6.62 3.04 -30.57
N VAL A 133 6.98 3.76 -29.52
CA VAL A 133 8.31 3.75 -28.92
C VAL A 133 8.58 2.42 -28.22
N PHE A 134 7.55 1.78 -27.66
CA PHE A 134 7.66 0.48 -26.98
C PHE A 134 7.66 -0.71 -27.94
N GLY A 135 7.50 -0.47 -29.25
CA GLY A 135 7.58 -1.50 -30.28
C GLY A 135 6.56 -2.63 -30.07
N GLU A 136 7.04 -3.87 -30.01
CA GLU A 136 6.20 -5.07 -29.84
C GLU A 136 5.65 -5.24 -28.42
N TYR A 137 6.21 -4.53 -27.43
CA TYR A 137 5.73 -4.53 -26.06
C TYR A 137 4.52 -3.62 -25.85
N ALA A 138 4.22 -2.77 -26.84
CA ALA A 138 3.05 -1.92 -26.79
C ALA A 138 1.78 -2.79 -26.83
N PRO A 139 0.87 -2.64 -25.84
CA PRO A 139 -0.37 -3.39 -25.82
C PRO A 139 -1.25 -3.04 -27.02
N GLU A 140 -2.07 -3.99 -27.45
CA GLU A 140 -3.03 -3.75 -28.52
C GLU A 140 -4.01 -2.64 -28.12
N LYS A 141 -4.20 -1.66 -29.00
CA LYS A 141 -5.03 -0.46 -28.77
C LYS A 141 -6.52 -0.75 -28.93
N THR A 142 -7.00 -1.70 -28.16
CA THR A 142 -8.37 -2.21 -28.24
C THR A 142 -9.25 -1.68 -27.12
N ASP A 143 -8.66 -1.13 -26.06
CA ASP A 143 -9.40 -0.61 -24.91
C ASP A 143 -9.88 0.83 -25.15
N PRO A 144 -11.20 1.07 -25.23
CA PRO A 144 -11.75 2.41 -25.43
C PRO A 144 -11.64 3.32 -24.20
N SER A 145 -11.26 2.79 -23.03
CA SER A 145 -11.10 3.57 -21.80
C SER A 145 -9.82 4.41 -21.78
N TRP A 146 -8.84 4.06 -22.61
CA TRP A 146 -7.57 4.77 -22.66
C TRP A 146 -7.77 6.21 -23.11
N LYS A 147 -7.27 7.11 -22.28
CA LYS A 147 -7.15 8.53 -22.56
C LYS A 147 -5.97 8.76 -23.50
N LYS A 148 -5.99 9.92 -24.15
CA LYS A 148 -4.95 10.34 -25.09
C LYS A 148 -4.52 11.77 -24.81
N ILE A 149 -3.22 12.01 -24.80
CA ILE A 149 -2.62 13.36 -24.84
C ILE A 149 -1.64 13.44 -26.00
N ILE A 150 -1.68 14.56 -26.73
CA ILE A 150 -0.70 14.90 -27.76
C ILE A 150 0.06 16.12 -27.24
N GLY A 151 1.39 16.03 -27.24
CA GLY A 151 2.22 17.08 -26.66
C GLY A 151 3.69 16.87 -26.92
N VAL A 152 4.52 17.78 -26.43
CA VAL A 152 5.98 17.66 -26.48
C VAL A 152 6.46 16.79 -25.32
N LEU A 153 7.26 15.76 -25.62
CA LEU A 153 7.91 14.91 -24.62
C LEU A 153 9.12 15.64 -24.01
N SER A 154 9.28 15.54 -22.70
CA SER A 154 10.45 16.01 -21.95
C SER A 154 10.79 15.02 -20.83
N GLY A 155 11.98 15.14 -20.23
CA GLY A 155 12.46 14.23 -19.19
C GLY A 155 13.25 13.02 -19.70
N ALA A 156 13.20 12.72 -21.01
CA ALA A 156 13.88 11.59 -21.63
C ALA A 156 15.26 11.94 -22.22
N ALA A 157 16.14 12.57 -21.45
CA ALA A 157 17.44 13.03 -21.97
C ALA A 157 18.44 11.89 -22.22
N GLU A 158 18.37 10.84 -21.40
CA GLU A 158 19.26 9.68 -21.45
C GLU A 158 18.48 8.41 -21.08
N VAL A 159 19.08 7.25 -21.35
CA VAL A 159 18.51 5.94 -20.99
C VAL A 159 18.57 5.79 -19.48
N THR A 160 17.51 5.24 -18.89
CA THR A 160 17.45 4.96 -17.45
C THR A 160 18.62 4.10 -17.02
N ALA A 161 19.38 4.58 -16.04
CA ALA A 161 20.62 3.95 -15.60
C ALA A 161 20.45 3.05 -14.36
N GLY A 162 19.36 3.23 -13.61
CA GLY A 162 19.05 2.49 -12.39
C GLY A 162 17.89 1.51 -12.55
N ASP A 163 17.53 0.87 -11.45
CA ASP A 163 16.45 -0.14 -11.40
C ASP A 163 15.07 0.49 -11.14
N LEU A 164 15.01 1.80 -10.92
CA LEU A 164 13.76 2.56 -10.79
C LEU A 164 13.44 3.29 -12.11
N PRO A 165 12.15 3.43 -12.46
CA PRO A 165 11.76 4.22 -13.62
C PRO A 165 12.09 5.71 -13.41
N ASP A 166 12.28 6.41 -14.52
CA ASP A 166 12.42 7.86 -14.56
C ASP A 166 11.08 8.50 -14.96
N THR A 167 10.86 9.74 -14.51
CA THR A 167 9.68 10.50 -14.89
C THR A 167 9.87 11.22 -16.23
N VAL A 168 8.95 10.99 -17.16
CA VAL A 168 8.79 11.79 -18.39
C VAL A 168 7.52 12.62 -18.34
N THR A 169 7.55 13.78 -19.00
CA THR A 169 6.40 14.70 -19.05
C THR A 169 5.97 14.95 -20.49
N VAL A 170 4.67 14.83 -20.76
CA VAL A 170 4.05 15.27 -22.02
C VAL A 170 3.29 16.56 -21.78
N THR A 171 3.69 17.63 -22.49
CA THR A 171 3.04 18.95 -22.41
C THR A 171 2.25 19.24 -23.68
N SER A 172 0.93 19.41 -23.56
CA SER A 172 0.06 19.74 -24.70
C SER A 172 0.27 21.18 -25.19
N GLU A 173 -0.24 21.50 -26.38
CA GLU A 173 -0.23 22.88 -26.91
C GLU A 173 -0.98 23.87 -26.01
N GLU A 174 -1.98 23.39 -25.28
CA GLU A 174 -2.76 24.19 -24.31
C GLU A 174 -2.04 24.36 -22.96
N GLY A 175 -0.86 23.75 -22.78
CA GLY A 175 -0.06 23.83 -21.57
C GLY A 175 -0.41 22.79 -20.49
N THR A 176 -1.31 21.84 -20.77
CA THR A 176 -1.59 20.73 -19.87
C THR A 176 -0.40 19.77 -19.82
N THR A 177 0.09 19.48 -18.63
CA THR A 177 1.23 18.58 -18.39
C THR A 177 0.75 17.29 -17.73
N LEU A 178 1.20 16.14 -18.24
CA LEU A 178 1.04 14.85 -17.58
C LEU A 178 2.40 14.19 -17.41
N ASN A 179 2.62 13.63 -16.21
CA ASN A 179 3.81 12.89 -15.85
C ASN A 179 3.53 11.40 -15.92
N PHE A 180 4.53 10.64 -16.36
CA PHE A 180 4.52 9.19 -16.48
C PHE A 180 5.88 8.66 -16.04
N ASP A 181 5.89 7.63 -15.19
CA ASP A 181 7.11 6.97 -14.78
C ASP A 181 7.36 5.76 -15.69
N ILE A 182 8.50 5.76 -16.40
CA ILE A 182 8.88 4.71 -17.34
C ILE A 182 10.38 4.43 -17.29
N PHE A 183 10.77 3.23 -17.69
CA PHE A 183 12.16 2.97 -18.07
C PHE A 183 12.43 3.58 -19.45
N ILE A 184 13.23 4.65 -19.49
CA ILE A 184 13.58 5.36 -20.71
C ILE A 184 14.58 4.53 -21.50
N ASP A 185 14.22 4.19 -22.74
CA ASP A 185 15.10 3.49 -23.68
C ASP A 185 15.61 4.42 -24.80
N ALA A 186 16.41 3.87 -25.72
CA ALA A 186 16.98 4.63 -26.82
C ALA A 186 15.92 5.22 -27.78
N GLU A 187 14.76 4.58 -27.95
CA GLU A 187 13.69 5.11 -28.79
C GLU A 187 12.96 6.26 -28.08
N THR A 188 12.79 6.18 -26.77
CA THR A 188 12.23 7.24 -25.93
C THR A 188 13.13 8.47 -25.95
N VAL A 189 14.45 8.29 -25.85
CA VAL A 189 15.43 9.39 -25.98
C VAL A 189 15.34 10.08 -27.34
N LYS A 190 15.13 9.34 -28.44
CA LYS A 190 14.95 9.95 -29.77
C LYS A 190 13.66 10.77 -29.87
N ALA A 191 12.62 10.39 -29.12
CA ALA A 191 11.36 11.11 -29.08
C ALA A 191 11.42 12.37 -28.20
N ASN A 192 12.41 12.48 -27.31
CA ASN A 192 12.58 13.61 -26.39
C ASN A 192 12.66 14.95 -27.13
N GLY A 193 11.97 15.97 -26.61
CA GLY A 193 11.86 17.30 -27.21
C GLY A 193 10.97 17.37 -28.46
N ASN A 194 10.34 16.26 -28.88
CA ASN A 194 9.47 16.21 -30.04
C ASN A 194 8.00 15.98 -29.65
N GLN A 195 7.11 16.21 -30.60
CA GLN A 195 5.69 15.89 -30.44
C GLN A 195 5.49 14.37 -30.43
N VAL A 196 4.77 13.91 -29.41
CA VAL A 196 4.38 12.51 -29.19
C VAL A 196 2.87 12.40 -28.96
N THR A 197 2.36 11.18 -29.06
CA THR A 197 1.02 10.82 -28.58
C THR A 197 1.15 9.79 -27.47
N ALA A 198 0.71 10.11 -26.26
CA ALA A 198 0.64 9.17 -25.15
C ALA A 198 -0.80 8.65 -24.98
N PHE A 199 -0.92 7.33 -24.89
CA PHE A 199 -2.15 6.62 -24.53
C PHE A 199 -2.02 6.11 -23.11
N TYR A 200 -2.94 6.50 -22.24
CA TYR A 200 -2.79 6.31 -20.81
C TYR A 200 -4.14 6.11 -20.12
N GLU A 201 -4.11 5.67 -18.87
CA GLU A 201 -5.26 5.78 -17.98
C GLU A 201 -4.88 6.49 -16.68
N VAL A 202 -5.89 6.82 -15.89
CA VAL A 202 -5.68 7.34 -14.54
C VAL A 202 -6.13 6.25 -13.59
N ARG A 203 -5.22 5.77 -12.74
CA ARG A 203 -5.47 4.67 -11.81
C ARG A 203 -5.03 5.03 -10.40
N GLY A 204 -5.65 4.39 -9.41
CA GLY A 204 -5.19 4.43 -8.03
C GLY A 204 -4.07 3.42 -7.85
N VAL A 205 -3.03 3.80 -7.12
CA VAL A 205 -1.92 2.94 -6.75
C VAL A 205 -1.75 2.97 -5.25
N ASN A 206 -1.60 1.79 -4.66
CA ASN A 206 -1.29 1.65 -3.25
C ASN A 206 0.15 1.12 -3.14
N THR A 207 1.00 1.82 -2.40
CA THR A 207 2.41 1.46 -2.23
C THR A 207 2.69 1.18 -0.76
N ILE A 208 3.10 -0.04 -0.46
CA ILE A 208 3.50 -0.44 0.89
C ILE A 208 4.76 0.32 1.29
N THR A 209 4.72 0.89 2.47
CA THR A 209 5.82 1.63 3.10
C THR A 209 6.32 0.95 4.38
N HIS A 210 5.49 0.10 5.00
CA HIS A 210 5.90 -0.77 6.08
C HIS A 210 4.97 -1.99 6.21
N LEU A 211 5.53 -3.12 6.63
CA LEU A 211 4.79 -4.34 6.96
C LEU A 211 5.17 -4.79 8.37
N GLN A 212 4.15 -4.98 9.20
CA GLN A 212 4.31 -5.48 10.55
C GLN A 212 3.54 -6.80 10.68
N PRO A 213 4.23 -7.95 10.67
CA PRO A 213 3.62 -9.26 10.90
C PRO A 213 2.87 -9.28 12.24
N ALA A 214 1.74 -9.98 12.32
CA ALA A 214 1.09 -10.23 13.59
C ALA A 214 1.94 -11.18 14.45
N GLU A 215 2.04 -10.91 15.75
CA GLU A 215 2.61 -11.86 16.70
C GLU A 215 1.68 -13.09 16.84
N ASP A 216 2.27 -14.28 16.97
CA ASP A 216 1.59 -15.56 17.22
C ASP A 216 0.96 -15.68 18.63
#